data_AF-A0A4U6X9I0-F1
#
_entry.id   AF-A0A4U6X9I0-F1
#
_cell.length_a   1.000
_cell.length_b   1.000
_cell.length_c   1.000
_cell.angle_alpha   90.00
_cell.angle_beta   90.00
_cell.angle_gamma   90.00
#
_symmetry.space_group_name_H-M   'P 1'
#
loop_
_entity.id
_entity.type
_entity.pdbx_description
1 polymer ?
#
loop_
_entity_poly.entity_id
_entity_poly.type
_entity_poly.pdbx_seq_one_letter_code
_entity_poly.pdbx_strand_id
1 'polypeptide(L)'
;MKDLSGQLKLFTELENSSTTQRLLFMKVKKGFGEQAYSLATAQQKLELLQAQINNSTVRKRRAVQLDPNTKFANIKDIQKAQVKAGEKEDIPAESSDSDNPSEAGSCIVVASKRKK
;
A
#
# COMPACT_ATOMS: atom_id res chain seq x y z
N MET A 1 33.69 -13.07 -4.48
CA MET A 1 32.60 -14.01 -4.19
C MET A 1 32.29 -14.76 -5.48
N LYS A 2 32.43 -16.08 -5.51
CA LYS A 2 32.18 -16.87 -6.74
C LYS A 2 30.67 -16.84 -7.03
N ASP A 3 30.30 -16.54 -8.26
CA ASP A 3 28.90 -16.49 -8.69
C ASP A 3 28.30 -17.91 -8.64
N LEU A 4 27.40 -18.12 -7.66
CA LEU A 4 26.73 -19.40 -7.43
C LEU A 4 25.98 -19.89 -8.68
N SER A 5 25.48 -18.96 -9.50
CA SER A 5 24.82 -19.28 -10.76
C SER A 5 25.81 -19.88 -11.78
N GLY A 6 27.04 -19.37 -11.83
CA GLY A 6 28.13 -19.88 -12.65
C GLY A 6 28.61 -21.25 -12.17
N GLN A 7 28.68 -21.46 -10.85
CA GLN A 7 29.01 -22.75 -10.27
C GLN A 7 27.95 -23.81 -10.61
N LEU A 8 26.66 -23.47 -10.48
CA LEU A 8 25.55 -24.36 -10.88
C LEU A 8 25.60 -24.75 -12.37
N LYS A 9 25.98 -23.83 -13.27
CA LYS A 9 26.14 -24.12 -14.71
C LYS A 9 27.25 -25.14 -14.97
N LEU A 10 28.44 -24.93 -14.40
CA LEU A 10 29.60 -25.82 -14.56
C LEU A 10 29.31 -27.26 -14.11
N PHE A 11 28.50 -27.44 -13.06
CA PHE A 11 28.09 -28.77 -12.58
C PHE A 11 26.88 -29.35 -13.33
N THR A 12 26.11 -28.54 -14.05
CA THR A 12 25.05 -29.03 -14.95
C THR A 12 25.65 -29.60 -16.24
N GLU A 13 26.74 -28.99 -16.70
CA GLU A 13 27.53 -29.42 -17.88
C GLU A 13 28.39 -30.66 -17.61
N LEU A 14 28.78 -30.90 -16.35
CA LEU A 14 29.41 -32.16 -15.94
C LEU A 14 28.37 -33.28 -15.95
N GLU A 15 28.47 -34.18 -16.91
CA GLU A 15 27.51 -35.26 -17.18
C GLU A 15 27.22 -36.11 -15.93
N ASN A 16 25.93 -36.23 -15.59
CA ASN A 16 25.43 -36.66 -14.28
C ASN A 16 25.26 -38.19 -14.21
N SER A 17 26.13 -38.90 -13.48
CA SER A 17 26.05 -40.36 -13.33
C SER A 17 25.13 -40.84 -12.20
N SER A 18 24.57 -39.93 -11.37
CA SER A 18 23.75 -40.28 -10.20
C SER A 18 22.41 -39.54 -10.18
N THR A 19 21.31 -40.28 -10.09
CA THR A 19 19.93 -39.77 -10.07
C THR A 19 19.62 -38.87 -8.86
N THR A 20 20.30 -39.08 -7.74
CA THR A 20 20.12 -38.27 -6.51
C THR A 20 20.70 -36.86 -6.64
N GLN A 21 21.82 -36.74 -7.35
CA GLN A 21 22.49 -35.45 -7.59
C GLN A 21 21.62 -34.53 -8.46
N ARG A 22 21.00 -35.06 -9.51
CA ARG A 22 20.03 -34.31 -10.34
C ARG A 22 18.87 -33.75 -9.53
N LEU A 23 18.28 -34.57 -8.65
CA LEU A 23 17.15 -34.16 -7.79
C LEU A 23 17.56 -33.07 -6.79
N LEU A 24 18.74 -33.18 -6.19
CA LEU A 24 19.28 -32.16 -5.29
C LEU A 24 19.39 -30.80 -6.02
N PHE A 25 19.93 -30.78 -7.24
CA PHE A 25 20.06 -29.53 -8.00
C PHE A 25 18.73 -28.92 -8.42
N MET A 26 17.75 -29.73 -8.82
CA MET A 26 16.40 -29.23 -9.10
C MET A 26 15.78 -28.57 -7.87
N LYS A 27 15.97 -29.15 -6.68
CA LYS A 27 15.51 -28.56 -5.42
C LYS A 27 16.24 -27.25 -5.10
N VAL A 28 17.56 -27.22 -5.25
CA VAL A 28 18.37 -26.02 -5.01
C VAL A 28 17.91 -24.89 -5.95
N LYS A 29 17.84 -25.15 -7.26
CA LYS A 29 17.38 -24.17 -8.26
C LYS A 29 15.97 -23.64 -7.95
N LYS A 30 15.05 -24.51 -7.53
CA LYS A 30 13.69 -24.13 -7.13
C LYS A 30 13.69 -23.25 -5.89
N GLY A 31 14.42 -23.63 -4.83
CA GLY A 31 14.51 -22.85 -3.60
C GLY A 31 15.09 -21.45 -3.82
N PHE A 32 16.09 -21.31 -4.70
CA PHE A 32 16.61 -19.99 -5.08
C PHE A 32 15.57 -19.11 -5.78
N GLY A 33 14.75 -19.69 -6.67
CA GLY A 33 13.66 -18.94 -7.32
C GLY A 33 12.63 -18.43 -6.32
N GLU A 34 12.27 -19.24 -5.32
CA GLU A 34 11.35 -18.85 -4.25
C GLU A 34 11.90 -17.71 -3.39
N GLN A 35 13.20 -17.73 -3.06
CA GLN A 35 13.86 -16.64 -2.33
C GLN A 35 13.95 -15.34 -3.14
N ALA A 36 14.29 -15.43 -4.44
CA ALA A 36 14.33 -14.25 -5.30
C ALA A 36 12.94 -13.62 -5.45
N TYR A 37 11.91 -14.46 -5.55
CA TYR A 37 10.51 -14.02 -5.60
C TYR A 37 10.07 -13.37 -4.28
N SER A 38 10.40 -13.96 -3.13
CA SER A 38 10.07 -13.36 -1.82
C SER A 38 10.77 -12.01 -1.61
N LEU A 39 12.02 -11.88 -2.08
CA LEU A 39 12.76 -10.63 -2.06
C LEU A 39 12.08 -9.57 -2.96
N ALA A 40 11.77 -9.92 -4.21
CA ALA A 40 11.12 -9.00 -5.14
C ALA A 40 9.76 -8.51 -4.63
N THR A 41 8.95 -9.42 -4.08
CA THR A 41 7.64 -9.05 -3.49
C THR A 41 7.79 -8.18 -2.25
N ALA A 42 8.82 -8.40 -1.42
CA ALA A 42 9.11 -7.53 -0.28
C ALA A 42 9.54 -6.12 -0.73
N GLN A 43 10.41 -6.02 -1.74
CA GLN A 43 10.81 -4.74 -2.34
C GLN A 43 9.61 -3.97 -2.91
N GLN A 44 8.73 -4.66 -3.65
CA GLN A 44 7.51 -4.05 -4.17
C GLN A 44 6.61 -3.51 -3.05
N LYS A 45 6.45 -4.25 -1.94
CA LYS A 45 5.69 -3.77 -0.78
C LYS A 45 6.31 -2.53 -0.15
N LEU A 46 7.65 -2.48 -0.03
CA LEU A 46 8.34 -1.30 0.50
C LEU A 46 8.13 -0.08 -0.40
N GLU A 47 8.20 -0.24 -1.72
CA GLU A 47 7.95 0.84 -2.67
C GLU A 47 6.52 1.39 -2.55
N LEU A 48 5.52 0.50 -2.44
CA LEU A 48 4.13 0.90 -2.24
C LEU A 48 3.93 1.67 -0.92
N LEU A 49 4.52 1.18 0.17
CA LEU A 49 4.45 1.86 1.48
C LEU A 49 5.17 3.22 1.44
N GLN A 50 6.33 3.30 0.78
CA GLN A 50 7.04 4.55 0.61
C GLN A 50 6.22 5.56 -0.20
N ALA A 51 5.54 5.11 -1.26
CA ALA A 51 4.63 5.94 -2.04
C ALA A 51 3.46 6.45 -1.18
N GLN A 52 2.88 5.61 -0.33
CA GLN A 52 1.83 6.04 0.61
C GLN A 52 2.31 7.10 1.59
N ILE A 53 3.49 6.91 2.18
CA ILE A 53 4.10 7.90 3.07
C ILE A 53 4.31 9.21 2.31
N ASN A 54 4.96 9.17 1.14
CA ASN A 54 5.21 10.35 0.33
C ASN A 54 3.90 11.08 -0.02
N ASN A 55 2.87 10.36 -0.44
CA ASN A 55 1.56 10.94 -0.76
C ASN A 55 0.87 11.56 0.47
N SER A 56 1.01 10.94 1.65
CA SER A 56 0.48 11.50 2.90
C SER A 56 1.24 12.75 3.36
N THR A 57 2.56 12.81 3.14
CA THR A 57 3.37 13.98 3.50
C THR A 57 3.02 15.20 2.64
N VAL A 58 2.69 14.99 1.36
CA VAL A 58 2.30 16.06 0.42
C VAL A 58 0.85 16.49 0.63
N ARG A 59 -0.03 15.61 1.13
CA ARG A 59 -1.44 15.95 1.41
C ARG A 59 -1.66 16.57 2.78
N LYS A 60 -0.77 17.49 3.19
CA LYS A 60 -1.10 18.47 4.21
C LYS A 60 -1.80 19.62 3.50
N ARG A 61 -3.13 19.70 3.61
CA ARG A 61 -3.72 21.04 3.78
C ARG A 61 -2.85 21.70 4.83
N ARG A 62 -2.06 22.73 4.46
CA ARG A 62 -1.12 23.37 5.39
C ARG A 62 -1.93 23.67 6.64
N ALA A 63 -1.63 22.99 7.75
CA ALA A 63 -2.12 23.44 9.04
C ALA A 63 -1.59 24.87 9.14
N VAL A 64 -2.51 25.84 9.11
CA VAL A 64 -2.15 27.24 9.24
C VAL A 64 -1.35 27.31 10.54
N GLN A 65 -0.10 27.75 10.46
CA GLN A 65 0.65 28.02 11.68
C GLN A 65 -0.05 29.19 12.35
N LEU A 66 -0.92 28.87 13.31
CA LEU A 66 -1.60 29.86 14.11
C LEU A 66 -0.55 30.38 15.08
N ASP A 67 -0.25 31.67 14.96
CA ASP A 67 0.46 32.39 16.01
C ASP A 67 -0.34 32.19 17.32
N PRO A 68 0.32 31.83 18.45
CA PRO A 68 -0.31 31.65 19.75
C PRO A 68 -1.19 32.83 20.20
N ASN A 69 -1.07 33.99 19.55
CA ASN A 69 -1.88 35.18 19.83
C ASN A 69 -2.93 35.52 18.74
N THR A 70 -3.36 34.54 17.93
CA THR A 70 -4.36 34.78 16.88
C THR A 70 -5.80 34.70 17.39
N LYS A 71 -6.58 35.74 17.07
CA LYS A 71 -7.97 35.99 17.51
C LYS A 71 -9.03 35.03 16.94
N PHE A 72 -8.65 33.90 16.34
CA PHE A 72 -9.61 32.99 15.73
C PHE A 72 -10.22 32.07 16.80
N ALA A 73 -11.49 32.31 17.13
CA ALA A 73 -12.25 31.40 17.99
C ALA A 73 -12.41 30.04 17.31
N ASN A 74 -12.26 28.96 18.08
CA ASN A 74 -12.51 27.62 17.55
C ASN A 74 -14.00 27.46 17.27
N ILE A 75 -14.38 26.62 16.31
CA ILE A 75 -15.79 26.42 15.92
C ILE A 75 -16.61 25.95 17.14
N LYS A 76 -16.01 25.15 18.03
CA LYS A 76 -16.63 24.74 19.30
C LYS A 76 -16.93 25.91 20.23
N ASP A 77 -16.06 26.92 20.25
CA ASP A 77 -16.22 28.09 21.10
C ASP A 77 -17.31 29.01 20.54
N ILE A 78 -17.38 29.14 19.21
CA ILE A 78 -18.47 29.85 18.53
C ILE A 78 -19.81 29.16 18.79
N GLN A 79 -19.89 27.84 18.69
CA GLN A 79 -21.11 27.07 18.96
C GLN A 79 -21.57 27.25 20.41
N LYS A 80 -20.65 27.12 21.38
CA LYS A 80 -20.95 27.37 22.79
C LYS A 80 -21.43 28.79 23.04
N ALA A 81 -20.84 29.78 22.38
CA ALA A 81 -21.26 31.17 22.49
C ALA A 81 -22.66 31.41 21.89
N GLN A 82 -22.99 30.77 20.75
CA GLN A 82 -24.31 30.84 20.12
C GLN A 82 -25.41 30.22 21.00
N VAL A 83 -25.13 29.07 21.61
CA VAL A 83 -26.03 28.43 22.58
C VAL A 83 -26.22 29.33 23.81
N LYS A 84 -25.12 29.87 24.35
CA LYS A 84 -25.17 30.77 25.51
C LYS A 84 -25.89 32.10 25.23
N ALA A 85 -25.83 32.58 23.99
CA ALA A 85 -26.55 33.77 23.52
C ALA A 85 -28.04 33.49 23.22
N GLY A 86 -28.49 32.23 23.30
CA GLY A 86 -29.86 31.84 23.00
C GLY A 86 -30.22 31.85 21.52
N GLU A 87 -29.22 31.91 20.63
CA GLU A 87 -29.41 31.94 19.18
C GLU A 87 -29.66 30.52 18.60
N LYS A 88 -29.22 29.47 19.32
CA LYS A 88 -29.40 28.05 18.94
C LYS A 88 -29.71 27.19 20.16
N GLU A 89 -30.61 26.21 20.02
CA GLU A 89 -30.89 25.20 21.03
C GLU A 89 -29.82 24.11 21.02
N ASP A 90 -29.40 23.65 22.20
CA ASP A 90 -28.49 22.50 22.39
C ASP A 90 -29.22 21.22 21.98
N ILE A 91 -29.22 20.90 20.69
CA ILE A 91 -29.66 19.58 20.23
C ILE A 91 -28.50 18.62 20.52
N PRO A 92 -28.63 17.66 21.47
CA PRO A 92 -27.64 16.61 21.60
C PRO A 92 -27.62 15.84 20.28
N ALA A 93 -26.43 15.70 19.70
CA ALA A 93 -26.21 14.90 18.50
C ALA A 93 -26.52 13.43 18.81
N GLU A 94 -27.80 13.07 18.76
CA GLU A 94 -28.25 11.71 18.52
C GLU A 94 -27.63 11.26 17.19
N SER A 95 -26.86 10.18 17.30
CA SER A 95 -26.23 9.39 16.25
C SER A 95 -26.87 9.55 14.87
N SER A 96 -26.08 10.01 13.90
CA SER A 96 -26.36 9.73 12.49
C SER A 96 -25.08 9.19 11.85
N ASP A 97 -24.74 7.97 12.25
CA ASP A 97 -24.02 7.05 11.39
C ASP A 97 -24.90 6.79 10.15
N SER A 98 -24.58 7.47 9.05
CA SER A 98 -25.02 7.07 7.72
C SER A 98 -23.78 6.74 6.90
N ASP A 99 -23.24 5.55 7.16
CA ASP A 99 -22.40 4.82 6.22
C ASP A 99 -23.25 4.45 5.00
N ASN A 100 -23.11 5.20 3.90
CA ASN A 100 -23.60 4.78 2.59
C ASN A 100 -22.39 4.46 1.69
N PRO A 101 -21.90 3.21 1.64
CA PRO A 101 -21.14 2.77 0.48
C PRO A 101 -22.14 2.55 -0.67
N SER A 102 -22.33 3.56 -1.52
CA SER A 102 -23.11 3.40 -2.75
C SER A 102 -22.49 2.29 -3.59
N GLU A 103 -23.26 1.22 -3.73
CA GLU A 103 -22.90 -0.05 -4.37
C GLU A 103 -22.69 0.10 -5.89
N ALA A 104 -21.71 -0.67 -6.39
CA ALA A 104 -21.60 -1.25 -7.73
C ALA A 104 -21.85 -0.40 -9.00
N GLY A 105 -20.75 -0.19 -9.75
CA GLY A 105 -20.65 -0.81 -11.09
C GLY A 105 -20.66 0.10 -12.31
N SER A 106 -19.48 0.37 -12.88
CA SER A 106 -19.33 0.57 -14.33
C SER A 106 -17.91 0.24 -14.77
N CYS A 107 -17.63 -1.05 -14.95
CA CYS A 107 -16.37 -1.51 -15.56
C CYS A 107 -16.48 -1.38 -17.08
N ILE A 108 -15.41 -0.94 -17.74
CA ILE A 108 -15.33 -0.84 -19.20
C ILE A 108 -14.91 -2.20 -19.79
N VAL A 109 -15.66 -2.70 -20.75
CA VAL A 109 -15.31 -3.92 -21.52
C VAL A 109 -14.51 -3.55 -22.76
N VAL A 110 -13.24 -3.96 -22.83
CA VAL A 110 -12.41 -3.85 -24.04
C VAL A 110 -12.42 -5.20 -24.76
N ALA A 111 -13.18 -5.30 -25.86
CA ALA A 111 -13.14 -6.46 -26.72
C ALA A 111 -11.88 -6.46 -27.60
N SER A 112 -10.99 -7.42 -27.38
CA SER A 112 -9.83 -7.69 -28.25
C SER A 112 -10.25 -8.60 -29.42
N LYS A 113 -10.19 -8.11 -30.67
CA LYS A 113 -10.26 -8.97 -31.86
C LYS A 113 -8.86 -9.35 -32.32
N ARG A 114 -8.62 -10.66 -32.39
CA ARG A 114 -7.41 -11.30 -32.93
C ARG A 114 -7.38 -11.15 -34.45
N LYS A 115 -6.19 -10.86 -34.98
CA LYS A 115 -5.88 -10.89 -36.41
C LYS A 115 -6.01 -12.31 -36.96
N LYS A 116 -6.56 -12.42 -38.17
CA LYS A 116 -6.20 -13.47 -39.13
C LYS A 116 -5.66 -12.76 -40.36
#